data_AF-A0A950EJX0-F1
#
_entry.id   AF-A0A950EJX0-F1
#
_cell.length_a   1.000
_cell.length_b   1.000
_cell.length_c   1.000
_cell.angle_alpha   90.00
_cell.angle_beta   90.00
_cell.angle_gamma   90.00
#
_symmetry.space_group_name_H-M   'P 1'
#
loop_
_entity.id
_entity.type
_entity.pdbx_description
1 polymer ?
#
loop_
_entity_poly.entity_id
_entity_poly.type
_entity_poly.pdbx_seq_one_letter_code
_entity_poly.pdbx_strand_id
1 'polypeptide(L)'
;VAEADDAERERRRHQMHEPYRTILGHFRHEIGHYYWDRLIKDSEWIDAFRGLFGDEREDYDQAIKRHHEQGAPADWPASFVSAYASSHPWEDWAESWAHYLHIVDNLETAVECGLSLRPRRKGEPAMKPDIALDGQRTTSFDQIISRWFPLTYVLNNLNRGMGLPDAYPFVLSTPALDKLRFIHEVVGAAASRVPTGEASELARPTKG
;
A
#
# COMPACT_ATOMS: atom_id res chain seq x y z
N VAL A 1 2.78 20.39 4.04
CA VAL A 1 3.18 20.32 2.62
C VAL A 1 4.56 20.94 2.48
N ALA A 2 5.59 20.18 2.82
CA ALA A 2 6.99 20.63 2.82
C ALA A 2 7.86 19.61 2.07
N GLU A 3 7.40 19.19 0.88
CA GLU A 3 8.18 18.30 0.03
C GLU A 3 7.92 18.59 -1.46
N ALA A 4 8.13 19.84 -1.86
CA ALA A 4 8.00 20.30 -3.23
C ALA A 4 9.23 21.11 -3.68
N ASP A 5 10.42 20.57 -3.43
CA ASP A 5 11.65 21.07 -4.05
C ASP A 5 12.15 20.07 -5.10
N ASP A 6 11.99 20.46 -6.38
CA ASP A 6 12.38 19.68 -7.55
C ASP A 6 13.88 19.28 -7.54
N ALA A 7 14.73 20.02 -6.80
CA ALA A 7 16.15 19.71 -6.65
C ALA A 7 16.43 18.47 -5.74
N GLU A 8 15.55 18.17 -4.79
CA GLU A 8 15.66 16.97 -3.95
C GLU A 8 15.17 15.70 -4.65
N ARG A 9 14.27 15.86 -5.62
CA ARG A 9 13.67 14.76 -6.38
C ARG A 9 14.70 14.02 -7.24
N GLU A 10 15.61 14.75 -7.86
CA GLU A 10 16.70 14.20 -8.67
C GLU A 10 17.86 13.64 -7.84
N ARG A 11 18.21 14.31 -6.73
CA ARG A 11 19.27 13.84 -5.84
C ARG A 11 18.88 12.55 -5.10
N ARG A 12 17.60 12.39 -4.72
CA ARG A 12 17.08 11.14 -4.11
C ARG A 12 16.93 10.00 -5.12
N ARG A 13 16.59 10.28 -6.38
CA ARG A 13 16.52 9.27 -7.45
C ARG A 13 17.81 8.47 -7.61
N HIS A 14 18.97 9.11 -7.45
CA HIS A 14 20.27 8.46 -7.58
C HIS A 14 20.80 7.86 -6.27
N GLN A 15 20.38 8.35 -5.11
CA GLN A 15 20.89 7.88 -3.81
C GLN A 15 20.03 6.77 -3.17
N MET A 16 18.75 6.66 -3.51
CA MET A 16 17.80 5.79 -2.79
C MET A 16 17.43 4.48 -3.48
N HIS A 17 17.97 4.12 -4.66
CA HIS A 17 17.59 2.90 -5.37
C HIS A 17 16.06 2.66 -5.40
N GLU A 18 15.26 3.72 -5.54
CA GLU A 18 13.80 3.64 -5.54
C GLU A 18 13.26 3.84 -6.97
N PRO A 19 13.15 2.75 -7.76
CA PRO A 19 12.55 2.81 -9.10
C PRO A 19 11.06 3.18 -9.13
N TYR A 20 10.39 3.39 -7.98
CA TYR A 20 8.94 3.50 -7.86
C TYR A 20 8.39 4.88 -7.49
N ARG A 21 9.22 5.93 -7.43
CA ARG A 21 8.73 7.29 -7.18
C ARG A 21 8.05 7.89 -8.41
N THR A 22 6.85 7.38 -8.70
CA THR A 22 5.90 7.89 -9.71
C THR A 22 4.98 8.94 -9.08
N ILE A 23 4.35 9.78 -9.90
CA ILE A 23 3.34 10.74 -9.40
C ILE A 23 2.20 9.99 -8.71
N LEU A 24 1.79 8.84 -9.26
CA LEU A 24 0.75 8.00 -8.66
C LEU A 24 1.19 7.45 -7.29
N GLY A 25 2.44 7.02 -7.16
CA GLY A 25 3.00 6.57 -5.88
C GLY A 25 2.98 7.67 -4.82
N HIS A 26 3.45 8.87 -5.16
CA HIS A 26 3.41 10.01 -4.24
C HIS A 26 1.98 10.41 -3.87
N PHE A 27 1.06 10.43 -4.83
CA PHE A 27 -0.34 10.72 -4.52
C PHE A 27 -0.96 9.70 -3.56
N ARG A 28 -0.65 8.40 -3.72
CA ARG A 28 -1.09 7.35 -2.77
C ARG A 28 -0.49 7.53 -1.37
N HIS A 29 0.74 8.03 -1.28
CA HIS A 29 1.40 8.35 -0.01
C HIS A 29 0.69 9.52 0.71
N GLU A 30 0.42 10.62 0.00
CA GLU A 30 -0.34 11.76 0.55
C GLU A 30 -1.76 11.37 0.99
N ILE A 31 -2.42 10.48 0.23
CA ILE A 31 -3.70 9.88 0.65
C ILE A 31 -3.54 9.12 1.97
N GLY A 32 -2.41 8.42 2.17
CA GLY A 32 -2.10 7.72 3.40
C GLY A 32 -2.09 8.65 4.61
N HIS A 33 -1.40 9.79 4.54
CA HIS A 33 -1.45 10.81 5.60
C HIS A 33 -2.87 11.31 5.86
N TYR A 34 -3.61 11.64 4.80
CA TYR A 34 -4.99 12.09 4.94
C TYR A 34 -5.86 11.08 5.69
N TYR A 35 -5.73 9.79 5.38
CA TYR A 35 -6.49 8.75 6.07
C TYR A 35 -5.96 8.42 7.47
N TRP A 36 -4.70 8.72 7.79
CA TRP A 36 -4.21 8.65 9.16
C TRP A 36 -5.01 9.59 10.07
N ASP A 37 -5.13 10.85 9.68
CA ASP A 37 -5.89 11.87 10.41
C ASP A 37 -7.37 11.51 10.57
N ARG A 38 -7.92 10.78 9.60
CA ARG A 38 -9.34 10.47 9.55
C ARG A 38 -9.73 9.14 10.20
N LEU A 39 -8.84 8.16 10.18
CA LEU A 39 -9.14 6.79 10.61
C LEU A 39 -8.39 6.37 11.87
N ILE A 40 -7.21 6.96 12.14
CA ILE A 40 -6.34 6.55 13.24
C ILE A 40 -6.36 7.58 14.36
N LYS A 41 -6.16 8.85 14.03
CA LYS A 41 -6.14 9.93 15.02
C LYS A 41 -7.43 9.95 15.85
N ASP A 42 -7.26 10.04 17.17
CA ASP A 42 -8.35 10.10 18.15
C ASP A 42 -9.37 8.93 18.03
N SER A 43 -8.93 7.77 17.53
CA SER A 43 -9.75 6.57 17.34
C SER A 43 -9.32 5.41 18.26
N GLU A 44 -10.13 4.35 18.28
CA GLU A 44 -9.79 3.09 18.98
C GLU A 44 -8.56 2.37 18.39
N TRP A 45 -8.13 2.74 17.17
CA TRP A 45 -7.01 2.11 16.47
C TRP A 45 -5.64 2.65 16.88
N ILE A 46 -5.57 3.75 17.65
CA ILE A 46 -4.31 4.42 17.94
C ILE A 46 -3.30 3.55 18.69
N ASP A 47 -3.75 2.70 19.62
CA ASP A 47 -2.85 1.84 20.39
C ASP A 47 -2.33 0.67 19.53
N ALA A 48 -3.19 0.12 18.66
CA ALA A 48 -2.79 -0.90 17.69
C ALA A 48 -1.82 -0.33 16.65
N PHE A 49 -2.07 0.89 16.18
CA PHE A 49 -1.14 1.64 15.33
C PHE A 49 0.23 1.74 16.00
N ARG A 50 0.30 2.21 17.25
CA ARG A 50 1.57 2.37 17.98
C ARG A 50 2.30 1.05 18.18
N GLY A 51 1.57 -0.05 18.36
CA GLY A 51 2.14 -1.39 18.44
C GLY A 51 2.81 -1.87 17.15
N LEU A 52 2.36 -1.40 15.98
CA LEU A 52 2.84 -1.84 14.67
C LEU A 52 3.83 -0.86 14.01
N PHE A 53 3.57 0.44 14.10
CA PHE A 53 4.31 1.50 13.41
C PHE A 53 5.27 2.26 14.33
N GLY A 54 5.09 2.16 15.65
CA GLY A 54 5.83 2.93 16.64
C GLY A 54 5.07 4.17 17.12
N ASP A 55 5.70 4.93 18.02
CA ASP A 55 5.08 6.08 18.69
C ASP A 55 5.15 7.34 17.81
N GLU A 56 4.02 7.74 17.23
CA GLU A 56 3.92 8.90 16.35
C GLU A 56 4.12 10.25 17.04
N ARG A 57 4.18 10.27 18.38
CA ARG A 57 4.42 11.48 19.16
C ARG A 57 5.89 11.88 19.17
N GLU A 58 6.77 11.07 18.56
CA GLU A 58 8.12 11.48 18.26
C GLU A 58 8.13 12.82 17.51
N ASP A 59 9.12 13.66 17.80
CA ASP A 59 9.28 14.94 17.09
C ASP A 59 9.62 14.66 15.62
N TYR A 60 8.65 14.96 14.75
CA TYR A 60 8.73 14.68 13.32
C TYR A 60 9.97 15.31 12.67
N ASP A 61 10.20 16.61 12.89
CA ASP A 61 11.31 17.34 12.26
C ASP A 61 12.67 16.77 12.71
N GLN A 62 12.80 16.40 13.98
CA GLN A 62 14.00 15.75 14.49
C GLN A 62 14.19 14.34 13.92
N ALA A 63 13.12 13.55 13.78
CA ALA A 63 13.18 12.20 13.23
C ALA A 63 13.61 12.21 11.75
N ILE A 64 12.99 13.05 10.94
CA ILE A 64 13.35 13.23 9.53
C ILE A 64 14.77 13.75 9.39
N LYS A 65 15.19 14.72 10.21
CA LYS A 65 16.57 15.22 10.21
C LYS A 65 17.58 14.10 10.50
N ARG A 66 17.34 13.27 11.53
CA ARG A 66 18.21 12.12 11.81
C ARG A 66 18.27 11.16 10.64
N HIS A 67 17.14 10.87 9.99
CA HIS A 67 17.10 9.99 8.83
C HIS A 67 17.93 10.55 7.66
N HIS A 68 17.89 11.86 7.41
CA HIS A 68 18.73 12.49 6.39
C HIS A 68 20.23 12.44 6.73
N GLU A 69 20.59 12.59 8.00
CA GLU A 69 21.98 12.59 8.46
C GLU A 69 22.58 11.17 8.53
N GLN A 70 21.78 10.18 8.92
CA GLN A 70 22.25 8.83 9.26
C GLN A 70 21.82 7.77 8.24
N GLY A 71 20.82 8.07 7.40
CA GLY A 71 20.17 7.12 6.51
C GLY A 71 19.21 6.17 7.22
N ALA A 72 18.64 5.24 6.44
CA ALA A 72 17.84 4.14 6.99
C ALA A 72 18.74 3.13 7.73
N PRO A 73 18.25 2.50 8.81
CA PRO A 73 18.93 1.37 9.44
C PRO A 73 19.24 0.26 8.42
N ALA A 74 20.40 -0.39 8.50
CA ALA A 74 20.80 -1.39 7.50
C ALA A 74 19.83 -2.58 7.38
N ASP A 75 19.10 -2.88 8.46
CA ASP A 75 18.10 -3.93 8.57
C ASP A 75 16.66 -3.43 8.33
N TRP A 76 16.47 -2.21 7.81
CA TRP A 76 15.14 -1.70 7.46
C TRP A 76 14.29 -2.68 6.62
N PRO A 77 14.83 -3.48 5.66
CA PRO A 77 14.01 -4.40 4.87
C PRO A 77 13.37 -5.53 5.70
N ALA A 78 13.82 -5.75 6.93
CA ALA A 78 13.22 -6.71 7.83
C ALA A 78 11.85 -6.24 8.36
N SER A 79 11.58 -4.92 8.33
CA SER A 79 10.41 -4.33 9.02
C SER A 79 9.60 -3.34 8.19
N PHE A 80 10.18 -2.74 7.15
CA PHE A 80 9.59 -1.62 6.42
C PHE A 80 9.46 -1.92 4.92
N VAL A 81 8.45 -1.33 4.28
CA VAL A 81 8.22 -1.45 2.83
C VAL A 81 9.20 -0.64 1.98
N SER A 82 9.78 0.40 2.55
CA SER A 82 10.80 1.27 1.95
C SER A 82 11.82 1.72 2.99
N ALA A 83 12.95 2.24 2.54
CA ALA A 83 13.94 2.84 3.42
C ALA A 83 13.34 4.06 4.13
N TYR A 84 12.58 4.89 3.41
CA TYR A 84 11.98 6.11 3.96
C TYR A 84 10.89 5.84 5.01
N ALA A 85 10.16 4.72 4.90
CA ALA A 85 9.23 4.26 5.94
C ALA A 85 9.90 4.10 7.32
N SER A 86 11.22 3.86 7.38
CA SER A 86 11.94 3.78 8.67
C SER A 86 12.20 5.14 9.34
N SER A 87 11.84 6.25 8.69
CA SER A 87 12.17 7.60 9.15
C SER A 87 11.29 8.08 10.31
N HIS A 88 10.00 7.73 10.31
CA HIS A 88 9.03 8.14 11.32
C HIS A 88 7.76 7.27 11.23
N PRO A 89 7.02 7.01 12.34
CA PRO A 89 5.79 6.21 12.30
C PRO A 89 4.70 6.72 11.33
N TRP A 90 4.57 8.03 11.16
CA TRP A 90 3.66 8.60 10.14
C TRP A 90 4.10 8.28 8.70
N GLU A 91 5.41 8.25 8.43
CA GLU A 91 5.94 7.91 7.11
C GLU A 91 5.80 6.42 6.83
N ASP A 92 6.03 5.58 7.84
CA ASP A 92 5.80 4.13 7.75
C ASP A 92 4.34 3.80 7.40
N TRP A 93 3.40 4.51 8.02
CA TRP A 93 1.99 4.42 7.68
C TRP A 93 1.70 4.87 6.25
N ALA A 94 2.18 6.03 5.83
CA ALA A 94 1.89 6.58 4.52
C ALA A 94 2.50 5.71 3.39
N GLU A 95 3.72 5.23 3.58
CA GLU A 95 4.39 4.31 2.65
C GLU A 95 3.68 2.94 2.62
N SER A 96 3.31 2.38 3.77
CA SER A 96 2.55 1.13 3.85
C SER A 96 1.17 1.28 3.22
N TRP A 97 0.49 2.41 3.40
CA TRP A 97 -0.78 2.73 2.75
C TRP A 97 -0.65 2.81 1.24
N ALA A 98 0.38 3.52 0.76
CA ALA A 98 0.65 3.63 -0.66
C ALA A 98 0.91 2.25 -1.28
N HIS A 99 1.63 1.40 -0.56
CA HIS A 99 1.91 0.03 -0.97
C HIS A 99 0.67 -0.87 -0.93
N TYR A 100 -0.21 -0.70 0.07
CA TYR A 100 -1.51 -1.37 0.11
C TYR A 100 -2.37 -1.04 -1.11
N LEU A 101 -2.51 0.25 -1.46
CA LEU A 101 -3.23 0.67 -2.66
C LEU A 101 -2.55 0.18 -3.94
N HIS A 102 -1.21 0.14 -3.98
CA HIS A 102 -0.49 -0.48 -5.08
C HIS A 102 -0.96 -1.92 -5.32
N ILE A 103 -1.02 -2.73 -4.26
CA ILE A 103 -1.40 -4.14 -4.36
C ILE A 103 -2.85 -4.27 -4.82
N VAL A 104 -3.78 -3.58 -4.14
CA VAL A 104 -5.22 -3.69 -4.42
C VAL A 104 -5.54 -3.23 -5.84
N ASP A 105 -5.11 -2.04 -6.24
CA ASP A 105 -5.44 -1.47 -7.56
C ASP A 105 -4.89 -2.32 -8.72
N ASN A 106 -3.69 -2.89 -8.56
CA ASN A 106 -3.11 -3.76 -9.60
C ASN A 106 -3.82 -5.12 -9.66
N LEU A 107 -4.26 -5.66 -8.52
CA LEU A 107 -5.07 -6.87 -8.50
C LEU A 107 -6.45 -6.65 -9.11
N GLU A 108 -7.11 -5.53 -8.83
CA GLU A 108 -8.37 -5.13 -9.46
C GLU A 108 -8.20 -5.06 -10.98
N THR A 109 -7.16 -4.37 -11.45
CA THR A 109 -6.84 -4.30 -12.89
C THR A 109 -6.61 -5.69 -13.48
N ALA A 110 -5.86 -6.57 -12.80
CA ALA A 110 -5.61 -7.93 -13.27
C ALA A 110 -6.90 -8.76 -13.38
N VAL A 111 -7.79 -8.65 -12.40
CA VAL A 111 -9.09 -9.34 -12.37
C VAL A 111 -10.01 -8.82 -13.47
N GLU A 112 -10.14 -7.50 -13.64
CA GLU A 112 -10.96 -6.87 -14.68
C GLU A 112 -10.46 -7.23 -16.10
N CYS A 113 -9.15 -7.38 -16.27
CA CYS A 113 -8.55 -7.88 -17.52
C CYS A 113 -8.74 -9.40 -17.73
N GLY A 114 -9.34 -10.13 -16.78
CA GLY A 114 -9.53 -11.58 -16.85
C GLY A 114 -8.24 -12.39 -16.70
N LEU A 115 -7.19 -11.82 -16.10
CA LEU A 115 -5.90 -12.48 -15.95
C LEU A 115 -6.02 -13.70 -15.03
N SER A 116 -5.46 -14.83 -15.47
CA SER A 116 -5.35 -16.02 -14.64
C SER A 116 -4.05 -16.76 -14.89
N LEU A 117 -3.48 -17.33 -13.83
CA LEU A 117 -2.23 -18.09 -13.88
C LEU A 117 -2.53 -19.57 -13.61
N ARG A 118 -2.37 -20.38 -14.66
CA ARG A 118 -2.61 -21.84 -14.65
C ARG A 118 -1.32 -22.57 -15.01
N PRO A 119 -0.33 -22.65 -14.11
CA PRO A 119 0.95 -23.24 -14.44
C PRO A 119 0.84 -24.75 -14.69
N ARG A 120 1.68 -25.26 -15.60
CA ARG A 120 1.71 -26.69 -15.97
C ARG A 120 2.47 -27.55 -14.96
N ARG A 121 3.47 -26.97 -14.28
CA ARG A 121 4.29 -27.68 -13.30
C ARG A 121 3.61 -27.63 -11.93
N LYS A 122 3.64 -28.75 -11.21
CA LYS A 122 3.18 -28.81 -9.83
C LYS A 122 4.06 -27.92 -8.95
N GLY A 123 3.45 -27.17 -8.04
CA GLY A 123 4.14 -26.30 -7.09
C GLY A 123 4.42 -24.87 -7.59
N GLU A 124 4.15 -24.57 -8.86
CA GLU A 124 4.22 -23.20 -9.37
C GLU A 124 3.04 -22.35 -8.84
N PRO A 125 3.25 -21.05 -8.59
CA PRO A 125 2.18 -20.15 -8.12
C PRO A 125 1.02 -20.06 -9.12
N ALA A 126 -0.19 -20.36 -8.66
CA ALA A 126 -1.41 -20.27 -9.45
C ALA A 126 -2.30 -19.12 -8.98
N MET A 127 -3.06 -18.53 -9.90
CA MET A 127 -4.00 -17.45 -9.62
C MET A 127 -5.27 -17.69 -10.43
N LYS A 128 -6.42 -17.72 -9.76
CA LYS A 128 -7.73 -17.84 -10.41
C LYS A 128 -8.27 -16.44 -10.73
N PRO A 129 -9.03 -16.29 -11.84
CA PRO A 129 -9.67 -15.01 -12.18
C PRO A 129 -10.87 -14.72 -11.26
N ASP A 130 -11.54 -15.77 -10.78
CA ASP A 130 -12.76 -15.65 -9.97
C ASP A 130 -12.44 -15.29 -8.51
N ILE A 131 -12.60 -14.01 -8.21
CA ILE A 131 -13.58 -13.45 -7.27
C ILE A 131 -13.60 -11.98 -7.66
N ALA A 132 -14.77 -11.44 -7.98
CA ALA A 132 -14.92 -10.00 -8.10
C ALA A 132 -14.28 -9.38 -6.85
N LEU A 133 -13.28 -8.52 -7.04
CA LEU A 133 -13.01 -7.50 -6.03
C LEU A 133 -14.18 -6.53 -6.17
N ASP A 134 -15.38 -6.99 -5.82
CA ASP A 134 -16.50 -6.11 -5.65
C ASP A 134 -16.04 -5.15 -4.57
N GLY A 135 -16.07 -3.84 -4.88
CA GLY A 135 -15.51 -2.79 -4.02
C GLY A 135 -16.14 -2.69 -2.63
N GLN A 136 -16.82 -3.74 -2.14
CA GLN A 136 -17.41 -3.90 -0.84
C GLN A 136 -17.35 -5.37 -0.35
N ARG A 137 -16.51 -5.59 0.68
CA ARG A 137 -16.87 -6.27 1.96
C ARG A 137 -16.47 -7.73 2.25
N THR A 138 -15.87 -8.54 1.36
CA THR A 138 -15.61 -9.97 1.75
C THR A 138 -14.25 -10.60 1.46
N THR A 139 -13.35 -9.95 0.71
CA THR A 139 -12.04 -10.56 0.43
C THR A 139 -11.11 -10.35 1.63
N SER A 140 -10.62 -11.43 2.24
CA SER A 140 -9.68 -11.33 3.36
C SER A 140 -8.30 -10.89 2.88
N PHE A 141 -7.52 -10.24 3.76
CA PHE A 141 -6.14 -9.86 3.45
C PHE A 141 -5.28 -11.05 2.97
N ASP A 142 -5.47 -12.24 3.54
CA ASP A 142 -4.76 -13.45 3.11
C ASP A 142 -5.12 -13.86 1.66
N GLN A 143 -6.36 -13.65 1.25
CA GLN A 143 -6.78 -13.87 -0.13
C GLN A 143 -6.14 -12.83 -1.07
N ILE A 144 -6.01 -11.57 -0.64
CA ILE A 144 -5.31 -10.53 -1.42
C ILE A 144 -3.84 -10.94 -1.63
N ILE A 145 -3.11 -11.26 -0.56
CA ILE A 145 -1.69 -11.59 -0.63
C ILE A 145 -1.43 -12.90 -1.38
N SER A 146 -2.28 -13.92 -1.19
CA SER A 146 -2.16 -15.18 -1.95
C SER A 146 -2.32 -15.01 -3.47
N ARG A 147 -2.99 -13.94 -3.92
CA ARG A 147 -3.10 -13.57 -5.35
C ARG A 147 -1.96 -12.66 -5.80
N TRP A 148 -1.48 -11.78 -4.92
CA TRP A 148 -0.41 -10.85 -5.22
C TRP A 148 0.92 -11.53 -5.55
N PHE A 149 1.29 -12.57 -4.79
CA PHE A 149 2.58 -13.25 -5.00
C PHE A 149 2.69 -13.98 -6.36
N PRO A 150 1.69 -14.77 -6.81
CA PRO A 150 1.71 -15.33 -8.17
C PRO A 150 1.81 -14.26 -9.26
N LEU A 151 1.07 -13.15 -9.13
CA LEU A 151 1.05 -12.08 -10.11
C LEU A 151 2.42 -11.43 -10.26
N THR A 152 3.02 -11.01 -9.14
CA THR A 152 4.35 -10.38 -9.12
C THR A 152 5.46 -11.35 -9.52
N TYR A 153 5.34 -12.63 -9.16
CA TYR A 153 6.25 -13.67 -9.63
C TYR A 153 6.28 -13.73 -11.16
N VAL A 154 5.12 -13.84 -11.84
CA VAL A 154 5.09 -13.91 -13.31
C VAL A 154 5.55 -12.60 -13.93
N LEU A 155 5.11 -11.46 -13.40
CA LEU A 155 5.50 -10.15 -13.90
C LEU A 155 7.03 -9.95 -13.87
N ASN A 156 7.68 -10.28 -12.76
CA ASN A 156 9.13 -10.18 -12.64
C ASN A 156 9.86 -11.17 -13.56
N ASN A 157 9.38 -12.42 -13.67
CA ASN A 157 10.00 -13.39 -14.59
C ASN A 157 9.89 -12.97 -16.06
N LEU A 158 8.75 -12.39 -16.47
CA LEU A 158 8.58 -11.85 -17.81
C LEU A 158 9.54 -10.68 -18.07
N ASN A 159 9.66 -9.75 -17.13
CA ASN A 159 10.60 -8.64 -17.22
C ASN A 159 12.05 -9.13 -17.37
N ARG A 160 12.49 -10.07 -16.51
CA ARG A 160 13.83 -10.65 -16.60
C ARG A 160 14.07 -11.35 -17.94
N GLY A 161 13.07 -12.06 -18.47
CA GLY A 161 13.12 -12.70 -19.78
C GLY A 161 13.29 -11.71 -20.94
N MET A 162 12.83 -10.47 -20.76
CA MET A 162 13.02 -9.36 -21.70
C MET A 162 14.32 -8.58 -21.46
N GLY A 163 15.12 -8.94 -20.46
CA GLY A 163 16.31 -8.20 -20.05
C GLY A 163 16.01 -6.89 -19.30
N LEU A 164 14.79 -6.74 -18.77
CA LEU A 164 14.36 -5.60 -17.96
C LEU A 164 14.52 -5.90 -16.46
N PRO A 165 14.70 -4.87 -15.61
CA PRO A 165 14.62 -5.01 -14.16
C PRO A 165 13.24 -5.51 -13.71
N ASP A 166 13.17 -6.04 -12.48
CA ASP A 166 11.91 -6.46 -11.87
C ASP A 166 10.89 -5.31 -11.83
N ALA A 167 9.68 -5.59 -12.34
CA ALA A 167 8.54 -4.66 -12.28
C ALA A 167 7.87 -4.63 -10.90
N TYR A 168 8.33 -5.44 -9.96
CA TYR A 168 8.02 -5.33 -8.54
C TYR A 168 9.21 -5.85 -7.72
N PRO A 169 10.22 -5.01 -7.39
CA PRO A 169 11.44 -5.39 -6.68
C PRO A 169 11.29 -5.31 -5.15
N PHE A 170 10.07 -5.24 -4.63
CA PHE A 170 9.84 -5.13 -3.19
C PHE A 170 9.87 -6.50 -2.52
N VAL A 171 10.49 -6.57 -1.35
CA VAL A 171 10.44 -7.73 -0.46
C VAL A 171 9.49 -7.37 0.68
N LEU A 172 8.39 -8.11 0.81
CA LEU A 172 7.44 -7.93 1.90
C LEU A 172 7.82 -8.85 3.06
N SER A 173 8.41 -8.28 4.11
CA SER A 173 8.67 -8.98 5.35
C SER A 173 7.38 -9.26 6.12
N THR A 174 7.42 -10.17 7.10
CA THR A 174 6.26 -10.44 7.96
C THR A 174 5.76 -9.17 8.66
N PRO A 175 6.61 -8.34 9.31
CA PRO A 175 6.13 -7.09 9.91
C PRO A 175 5.51 -6.12 8.90
N ALA A 176 6.05 -6.04 7.67
CA ALA A 176 5.45 -5.22 6.62
C ALA A 176 4.06 -5.76 6.22
N LEU A 177 3.90 -7.08 6.09
CA LEU A 177 2.61 -7.70 5.83
C LEU A 177 1.59 -7.46 6.95
N ASP A 178 2.04 -7.46 8.21
CA ASP A 178 1.16 -7.18 9.36
C ASP A 178 0.65 -5.74 9.34
N LYS A 179 1.51 -4.77 8.97
CA LYS A 179 1.10 -3.37 8.74
C LYS A 179 0.07 -3.23 7.61
N LEU A 180 0.30 -3.92 6.50
CA LEU A 180 -0.65 -3.94 5.36
C LEU A 180 -1.99 -4.58 5.75
N ARG A 181 -1.96 -5.64 6.56
CA ARG A 181 -3.17 -6.26 7.11
C ARG A 181 -3.93 -5.30 8.01
N PHE A 182 -3.23 -4.60 8.89
CA PHE A 182 -3.84 -3.60 9.77
C PHE A 182 -4.55 -2.50 8.97
N ILE A 183 -3.92 -2.00 7.90
CA ILE A 183 -4.55 -1.02 6.99
C ILE A 183 -5.82 -1.60 6.38
N HIS A 184 -5.78 -2.84 5.90
CA HIS A 184 -6.94 -3.53 5.35
C HIS A 184 -8.11 -3.64 6.36
N GLU A 185 -7.80 -3.97 7.61
CA GLU A 185 -8.79 -4.08 8.69
C GLU A 185 -9.41 -2.72 9.04
N VAL A 186 -8.60 -1.67 9.16
CA VAL A 186 -9.05 -0.29 9.40
C VAL A 186 -9.98 0.18 8.29
N VAL A 187 -9.62 -0.05 7.03
CA VAL A 187 -10.45 0.29 5.86
C VAL A 187 -11.76 -0.50 5.86
N GLY A 188 -11.70 -1.82 6.13
CA GLY A 188 -12.89 -2.67 6.20
C GLY A 188 -13.86 -2.25 7.32
N ALA A 189 -13.34 -1.88 8.48
CA ALA A 189 -14.12 -1.36 9.59
C ALA A 189 -14.78 -0.01 9.24
N ALA A 190 -14.04 0.92 8.63
CA ALA A 190 -14.56 2.21 8.18
C ALA A 190 -15.67 2.06 7.12
N ALA A 191 -15.49 1.17 6.14
CA ALA A 191 -16.47 0.91 5.09
C ALA A 191 -17.76 0.26 5.60
N SER A 192 -17.69 -0.46 6.72
CA SER A 192 -18.85 -1.08 7.38
C SER A 192 -19.66 -0.07 8.21
N ARG A 193 -19.04 1.04 8.65
CA ARG A 193 -19.68 2.12 9.41
C ARG A 193 -20.49 3.08 8.54
N VAL A 194 -20.25 3.12 7.24
CA VAL A 194 -21.05 3.93 6.30
C VAL A 194 -22.41 3.24 6.11
N PRO A 195 -23.53 3.82 6.58
CA PRO A 195 -24.85 3.27 6.32
C PRO A 195 -25.10 3.33 4.81
N THR A 196 -25.47 2.21 4.20
CA THR A 196 -26.03 2.18 2.85
C THR A 196 -27.38 2.91 2.88
N GLY A 197 -27.36 4.23 2.74
CA GLY A 197 -28.52 5.06 3.01
C GLY A 197 -28.42 6.46 2.45
N GLU A 198 -27.97 6.62 1.19
CA GLU A 198 -28.17 7.86 0.41
C GLU A 198 -28.17 7.59 -1.10
N ALA A 199 -28.75 6.45 -1.51
CA ALA A 199 -29.07 6.15 -2.90
C ALA A 199 -30.59 6.01 -3.07
N SER A 200 -31.38 7.01 -2.65
CA SER A 200 -32.83 7.03 -2.94
C SER A 200 -33.47 8.40 -2.69
N GLU A 201 -33.10 9.47 -3.40
CA GLU A 201 -34.03 10.62 -3.53
C GLU A 201 -33.80 11.56 -4.72
N LEU A 202 -33.54 11.05 -5.93
CA LEU A 202 -33.54 11.90 -7.15
C LEU A 202 -34.26 11.30 -8.37
N ALA A 203 -35.08 10.27 -8.16
CA ALA A 203 -35.94 9.70 -9.22
C ALA A 203 -37.42 9.71 -8.80
N ARG A 204 -38.00 10.90 -8.60
CA ARG A 204 -39.45 11.08 -8.73
C ARG A 204 -39.73 12.01 -9.92
N PRO A 205 -40.24 11.49 -11.05
CA PRO A 205 -40.77 12.37 -12.07
C PRO A 205 -42.09 12.96 -11.55
N THR A 206 -42.13 14.28 -11.42
CA THR A 206 -43.39 15.03 -11.33
C THR A 206 -44.15 14.82 -12.64
N LYS A 207 -45.23 14.02 -12.59
CA LYS A 207 -46.25 14.03 -13.63
C LYS A 207 -47.31 15.06 -13.27
N GLY A 208 -47.58 15.95 -14.22
CA GLY A 208 -48.76 16.81 -14.26
C GLY A 208 -50.03 16.06 -14.65
#